data_AF-A0A5D0JT59-F1
#
_entry.id   AF-A0A5D0JT59-F1
#
_cell.length_a   1.000
_cell.length_b   1.000
_cell.length_c   1.000
_cell.angle_alpha   90.00
_cell.angle_beta   90.00
_cell.angle_gamma   90.00
#
_symmetry.space_group_name_H-M   'P 1'
#
loop_
_entity.id
_entity.type
_entity.pdbx_description
1 polymer ?
#
loop_
_entity_poly.entity_id
_entity_poly.type
_entity_poly.pdbx_seq_one_letter_code
_entity_poly.pdbx_strand_id
1 'polypeptide(L)'
;CGACVATCKNSSAMLFVGAKVSQYALLPQGQVEAADRVKNMVAQMDLEGFGNCTNTGACEVECPKGISLDNIARMNRELIKASI
;
A
#
# COMPACT_ATOMS: atom_id res chain seq x y z
N CYS A 1 -12.50 -3.58 4.84
CA CYS A 1 -13.79 -3.58 4.11
C CYS A 1 -13.64 -3.98 2.65
N GLY A 2 -12.46 -3.95 2.03
CA GLY A 2 -12.29 -4.37 0.62
C GLY A 2 -12.76 -3.36 -0.43
N ALA A 3 -13.39 -2.24 -0.03
CA ALA A 3 -13.92 -1.23 -0.95
C ALA A 3 -12.87 -0.70 -1.95
N CYS A 4 -11.66 -0.42 -1.48
CA CYS A 4 -10.55 0.05 -2.33
C CYS A 4 -10.14 -0.94 -3.42
N VAL A 5 -10.22 -2.24 -3.15
CA VAL A 5 -9.91 -3.31 -4.11
C VAL A 5 -11.07 -3.47 -5.09
N ALA A 6 -12.31 -3.51 -4.59
CA ALA A 6 -13.51 -3.70 -5.39
C ALA A 6 -13.78 -2.59 -6.40
N THR A 7 -13.45 -1.33 -6.06
CA THR A 7 -13.63 -0.18 -6.96
C THR A 7 -12.47 -0.01 -7.96
N CYS A 8 -11.31 -0.61 -7.68
CA CYS A 8 -10.15 -0.44 -8.54
C CYS A 8 -10.33 -1.24 -9.83
N LYS A 9 -10.18 -0.60 -10.99
CA LYS A 9 -10.23 -1.24 -12.32
C LYS A 9 -9.31 -2.46 -12.44
N ASN A 10 -8.16 -2.42 -11.77
CA ASN A 10 -7.16 -3.49 -11.79
C ASN A 10 -7.25 -4.40 -10.56
N SER A 11 -8.28 -4.26 -9.72
CA SER A 11 -8.36 -4.92 -8.41
C SER A 11 -7.09 -4.69 -7.58
N SER A 12 -6.52 -3.48 -7.61
CA SER A 12 -5.27 -3.20 -6.91
C SER A 12 -5.48 -3.09 -5.41
N ALA A 13 -4.64 -3.78 -4.64
CA ALA A 13 -4.61 -3.69 -3.19
C ALA A 13 -3.60 -2.64 -2.68
N MET A 14 -2.96 -1.87 -3.56
CA MET A 14 -1.87 -0.95 -3.18
C MET A 14 -2.28 0.11 -2.15
N LEU A 15 -3.54 0.61 -2.15
CA LEU A 15 -3.99 1.55 -1.12
C LEU A 15 -4.03 0.89 0.27
N PHE A 16 -4.53 -0.34 0.34
CA PHE A 16 -4.60 -1.11 1.58
C PHE A 16 -3.19 -1.44 2.09
N VAL A 17 -2.33 -1.99 1.23
CA VAL A 17 -0.95 -2.34 1.56
C VAL A 17 -0.19 -1.09 1.98
N GLY A 18 -0.30 0.00 1.21
CA GLY A 18 0.41 1.23 1.52
C GLY A 18 -0.04 1.88 2.82
N ALA A 19 -1.33 1.78 3.17
CA ALA A 19 -1.82 2.24 4.47
C ALA A 19 -1.24 1.41 5.62
N LYS A 20 -1.10 0.09 5.45
CA LYS A 20 -0.52 -0.80 6.46
C LYS A 20 0.99 -0.61 6.63
N VAL A 21 1.72 -0.43 5.53
CA VAL A 21 3.13 -0.07 5.56
C VAL A 21 3.31 1.26 6.27
N SER A 22 2.52 2.27 5.89
CA SER A 22 2.57 3.62 6.48
C SER A 22 2.23 3.64 7.98
N GLN A 23 1.31 2.80 8.43
CA GLN A 23 0.88 2.72 9.84
C GLN A 23 2.07 2.55 10.79
N TYR A 24 3.05 1.72 10.41
CA TYR A 24 4.22 1.43 11.24
C TYR A 24 5.48 2.16 10.78
N ALA A 25 5.63 2.47 9.49
CA ALA A 25 6.79 3.21 8.99
C ALA A 25 6.90 4.63 9.57
N LEU A 26 5.79 5.22 10.02
CA LEU A 26 5.77 6.54 10.66
C LEU A 26 6.14 6.50 12.16
N LEU A 27 6.25 5.32 12.77
CA LEU A 27 6.60 5.18 14.18
C LEU A 27 8.09 4.88 14.33
N PRO A 28 8.80 5.48 15.30
CA PRO A 28 10.21 5.20 15.55
C PRO A 28 10.50 3.70 15.74
N GLN A 29 9.61 3.00 16.45
CA GLN A 29 9.73 1.57 16.73
C GLN A 29 9.63 0.72 15.46
N GLY A 30 8.85 1.19 14.47
CA GLY A 30 8.60 0.45 13.23
C GLY A 30 9.64 0.67 12.15
N GLN A 31 10.62 1.56 12.37
CA GLN A 31 11.66 1.89 11.38
C GLN A 31 12.63 0.75 11.13
N VAL A 32 13.00 -0.01 12.18
CA VAL A 32 13.95 -1.13 12.08
C VAL A 32 13.44 -2.21 11.11
N GLU A 33 12.14 -2.49 11.14
CA GLU A 33 11.50 -3.50 10.30
C GLU A 33 10.89 -2.93 9.01
N ALA A 34 11.03 -1.63 8.74
CA ALA A 34 10.32 -0.98 7.64
C ALA A 34 10.63 -1.60 6.27
N ALA A 35 11.91 -1.91 6.02
CA ALA A 35 12.38 -2.51 4.78
C ALA A 35 11.83 -3.94 4.58
N ASP A 36 11.90 -4.78 5.61
CA ASP A 36 11.38 -6.15 5.53
C ASP A 36 9.86 -6.16 5.43
N ARG A 37 9.18 -5.27 6.17
CA ARG A 37 7.73 -5.12 6.11
C ARG A 37 7.25 -4.76 4.72
N VAL A 38 7.81 -3.73 4.08
CA VAL A 38 7.36 -3.32 2.74
C VAL A 38 7.62 -4.40 1.71
N LYS A 39 8.79 -5.07 1.75
CA LYS A 39 9.11 -6.19 0.86
C LYS A 39 8.13 -7.35 1.02
N ASN A 40 7.90 -7.78 2.26
CA ASN A 40 7.03 -8.92 2.54
C ASN A 40 5.57 -8.63 2.17
N MET A 41 5.08 -7.43 2.47
CA MET A 41 3.69 -7.07 2.15
C MET A 41 3.45 -6.90 0.65
N VAL A 42 4.41 -6.32 -0.09
CA VAL A 42 4.32 -6.21 -1.55
C VAL A 42 4.43 -7.59 -2.19
N ALA A 43 5.38 -8.41 -1.77
CA ALA A 43 5.53 -9.78 -2.27
C ALA A 43 4.26 -10.62 -2.04
N GLN A 44 3.61 -10.48 -0.87
CA GLN A 44 2.36 -11.16 -0.59
C GLN A 44 1.21 -10.62 -1.48
N MET A 45 1.13 -9.30 -1.68
CA MET A 45 0.15 -8.70 -2.58
C MET A 45 0.29 -9.21 -4.02
N ASP A 46 1.52 -9.34 -4.50
CA ASP A 46 1.82 -9.86 -5.83
C ASP A 46 1.50 -11.36 -5.92
N LEU A 47 1.80 -12.15 -4.88
CA LEU A 47 1.49 -13.58 -4.79
C LEU A 47 -0.03 -13.84 -4.85
N GLU A 48 -0.83 -12.97 -4.24
CA GLU A 48 -2.29 -13.03 -4.26
C GLU A 48 -2.89 -12.57 -5.62
N GLY A 49 -2.05 -12.05 -6.53
CA GLY A 49 -2.46 -11.69 -7.88
C GLY A 49 -3.22 -10.35 -7.97
N PHE A 50 -3.07 -9.46 -6.99
CA PHE A 50 -3.65 -8.13 -7.08
C PHE A 50 -2.96 -7.29 -8.16
N GLY A 51 -3.73 -6.49 -8.89
CA GLY A 51 -3.17 -5.67 -9.96
C GLY A 51 -2.37 -4.47 -9.45
N ASN A 52 -1.56 -3.90 -10.33
CA ASN A 52 -0.78 -2.70 -10.05
C ASN A 52 -1.62 -1.41 -10.15
N CYS A 53 -1.22 -0.41 -9.37
CA CYS A 53 -1.84 0.92 -9.38
C CYS A 53 -1.61 1.61 -10.73
N THR A 54 -2.67 2.19 -11.29
CA THR A 54 -2.66 3.03 -12.50
C THR A 54 -3.12 4.46 -12.22
N ASN A 55 -3.11 4.87 -10.94
CA ASN A 55 -3.46 6.21 -10.46
C ASN A 55 -4.87 6.70 -10.84
N THR A 56 -5.86 5.80 -10.81
CA THR A 56 -7.27 6.15 -11.09
C THR A 56 -7.92 6.97 -9.97
N GLY A 57 -7.44 6.85 -8.74
CA GLY A 57 -7.96 7.57 -7.57
C GLY A 57 -9.28 7.06 -6.97
N ALA A 58 -9.95 6.09 -7.61
CA ALA A 58 -11.22 5.55 -7.13
C ALA A 58 -11.14 4.94 -5.71
N CYS A 59 -9.99 4.35 -5.37
CA CYS A 59 -9.79 3.69 -4.09
C CYS A 59 -9.77 4.64 -2.88
N GLU A 60 -9.36 5.90 -3.05
CA GLU A 60 -9.40 6.92 -1.99
C GLU A 60 -10.82 7.44 -1.78
N VAL A 61 -11.56 7.68 -2.86
CA VAL A 61 -12.95 8.18 -2.84
C VAL A 61 -13.89 7.18 -2.14
N GLU A 62 -13.81 5.90 -2.48
CA GLU A 62 -14.68 4.86 -1.92
C GLU A 62 -14.25 4.37 -0.54
N CYS A 63 -13.12 4.84 -0.01
CA CYS A 63 -12.63 4.37 1.27
C CYS A 63 -13.48 4.96 2.41
N PRO A 64 -14.22 4.14 3.19
CA PRO A 64 -15.06 4.65 4.28
C PRO A 64 -14.25 5.22 5.46
N LYS A 65 -12.92 5.10 5.40
CA LYS A 65 -11.97 5.63 6.39
C LYS A 65 -11.15 6.81 5.85
N GLY A 66 -11.41 7.28 4.63
CA GLY A 66 -10.72 8.44 4.05
C GLY A 66 -9.20 8.24 3.95
N ILE A 67 -8.75 7.02 3.63
CA ILE A 67 -7.32 6.74 3.47
C ILE A 67 -6.84 7.39 2.17
N SER A 68 -5.84 8.27 2.29
CA SER A 68 -5.31 8.98 1.14
C SER A 68 -4.33 8.16 0.29
N LEU A 69 -4.28 8.47 -1.02
CA LEU A 69 -3.30 7.94 -1.98
C LEU A 69 -1.85 8.21 -1.58
N ASP A 70 -1.58 9.18 -0.71
CA ASP A 70 -0.23 9.44 -0.16
C ASP A 70 0.40 8.21 0.48
N ASN A 71 -0.42 7.29 0.99
CA ASN A 71 0.03 6.02 1.53
C ASN A 71 0.65 5.11 0.46
N ILE A 72 0.12 5.13 -0.77
CA ILE A 72 0.70 4.41 -1.91
C ILE A 72 2.06 5.03 -2.28
N ALA A 73 2.12 6.37 -2.35
CA ALA A 73 3.36 7.07 -2.64
C ALA A 73 4.44 6.82 -1.57
N ARG A 74 4.06 6.76 -0.28
CA ARG A 74 4.98 6.39 0.80
C ARG A 74 5.47 4.95 0.66
N MET A 75 4.57 4.01 0.42
CA MET A 75 4.92 2.60 0.22
C MET A 75 5.91 2.42 -0.93
N ASN A 76 5.69 3.06 -2.07
CA ASN A 76 6.60 2.98 -3.22
C ASN A 76 7.99 3.53 -2.88
N ARG A 77 8.06 4.63 -2.10
CA ARG A 77 9.33 5.19 -1.63
C ARG A 77 10.05 4.24 -0.66
N GLU A 78 9.34 3.64 0.29
CA GLU A 78 9.91 2.64 1.19
C GLU A 78 10.40 1.41 0.44
N LEU A 79 9.66 0.96 -0.59
CA LEU A 79 10.07 -0.18 -1.42
C LEU A 79 11.35 0.13 -2.18
N ILE A 80 11.44 1.30 -2.84
CA ILE A 80 12.66 1.73 -3.54
C ILE A 80 13.83 1.81 -2.56
N LYS A 81 13.63 2.43 -1.39
CA LYS A 81 14.65 2.53 -0.35
C LYS A 81 15.14 1.16 0.14
N ALA A 82 14.26 0.15 0.17
CA ALA A 82 14.61 -1.19 0.57
C ALA A 82 15.30 -2.01 -0.55
N SER A 83 15.20 -1.57 -1.81
CA SER A 83 15.76 -2.24 -3.00
C SER A 83 17.13 -1.72 -3.42
N ILE A 84 17.65 -0.68 -2.77
CA ILE A 84 18.99 -0.11 -2.97
C ILE A 84 19.87 -0.51 -1.78
#